data_AF-A0A0V1EQ76-F1
#
_entry.id   AF-A0A0V1EQ76-F1
#
_cell.length_a   1.000
_cell.length_b   1.000
_cell.length_c   1.000
_cell.angle_alpha   90.00
_cell.angle_beta   90.00
_cell.angle_gamma   90.00
#
_symmetry.space_group_name_H-M   'P 1'
#
loop_
_entity.id
_entity.type
_entity.pdbx_description
1 polymer ?
#
loop_
_entity_poly.entity_id
_entity_poly.type
_entity_poly.pdbx_seq_one_letter_code
_entity_poly.pdbx_strand_id
1 'polypeptide(L)' 'LAGNGDYVKGVVGLSKGLRKVKAAYPLVVAILPDVPEEHREILRSQGCIVREIVPIYPPKNQV' A
#
# COMPACT_ATOMS: atom_id res chain seq x y z
N LEU A 1 -1.00 14.13 10.09
CA LEU A 1 0.20 13.38 9.63
C LEU A 1 -0.19 12.43 8.49
N ALA A 2 -0.75 13.00 7.42
CA ALA A 2 -1.35 12.29 6.28
C ALA A 2 -1.34 13.26 5.09
N GLY A 3 -0.14 13.64 4.65
CA GLY A 3 0.05 14.49 3.48
C GLY A 3 0.07 13.60 2.24
N ASN A 4 -0.87 13.87 1.34
CA ASN A 4 -1.31 13.19 0.11
C ASN A 4 -0.24 12.65 -0.89
N GLY A 5 1.05 12.54 -0.55
CA GLY A 5 2.11 12.13 -1.51
C GLY A 5 3.25 11.27 -0.97
N ASP A 6 3.33 11.01 0.34
CA ASP A 6 4.51 10.34 0.91
C ASP A 6 4.34 8.84 1.22
N TYR A 7 3.11 8.33 1.34
CA TYR A 7 2.88 6.89 1.57
C TYR A 7 3.45 6.03 0.44
N VAL A 8 3.32 6.49 -0.80
CA VAL A 8 3.85 5.80 -1.99
C VAL A 8 5.37 5.74 -1.94
N LYS A 9 6.04 6.80 -1.50
CA LYS A 9 7.52 6.86 -1.43
C LYS A 9 8.09 5.82 -0.47
N GLY A 10 7.44 5.62 0.68
CA GLY A 10 7.85 4.59 1.66
C GLY A 10 7.77 3.18 1.07
N VAL A 11 6.64 2.85 0.44
CA VAL A 11 6.42 1.52 -0.16
C VAL A 11 7.32 1.28 -1.38
N VAL A 12 7.57 2.31 -2.19
CA VAL A 12 8.53 2.26 -3.31
C VAL A 12 9.94 1.95 -2.80
N GLY A 13 10.38 2.60 -1.72
CA GLY A 13 11.67 2.32 -1.08
C GLY A 13 11.75 0.89 -0.54
N LEU A 14 10.68 0.42 0.11
CA LEU A 14 10.58 -0.96 0.60
C LEU A 14 10.66 -1.99 -0.54
N SER A 15 9.90 -1.80 -1.62
CA SER A 15 9.92 -2.69 -2.79
C SER A 15 11.32 -2.80 -3.39
N LYS A 16 12.02 -1.67 -3.56
CA LYS A 16 13.40 -1.64 -4.05
C LYS A 16 14.35 -2.38 -3.11
N GLY A 17 14.19 -2.21 -1.80
CA GLY A 17 14.98 -2.92 -0.78
C GLY A 17 14.78 -4.44 -0.84
N LEU A 18 13.53 -4.90 -0.87
CA LEU A 18 13.19 -6.33 -0.96
C LEU A 18 13.71 -6.96 -2.26
N ARG A 19 13.65 -6.23 -3.38
CA ARG A 19 14.24 -6.65 -4.64
C ARG A 19 15.76 -6.78 -4.55
N LYS A 20 16.44 -5.82 -3.90
CA LYS A 20 17.91 -5.83 -3.72
C LYS A 20 18.38 -7.06 -2.93
N VAL A 21 17.63 -7.48 -1.91
CA VAL A 21 17.96 -8.66 -1.09
C VAL A 21 17.42 -9.98 -1.64
N LYS A 22 16.82 -9.97 -2.86
CA LYS A 22 16.19 -11.15 -3.48
C LYS A 22 15.20 -11.84 -2.53
N ALA A 23 14.30 -11.04 -1.94
CA ALA A 23 13.25 -11.57 -1.09
C ALA A 23 12.50 -12.72 -1.78
N ALA A 24 12.25 -13.80 -1.04
CA ALA A 24 11.64 -15.02 -1.57
C ALA A 24 10.16 -14.85 -1.95
N TYR A 25 9.52 -13.78 -1.45
CA TYR A 25 8.09 -13.53 -1.60
C TYR A 25 7.82 -12.14 -2.17
N PRO A 26 6.76 -11.98 -2.99
CA PRO A 26 6.37 -10.69 -3.54
C PRO A 26 5.81 -9.77 -2.45
N LEU A 27 5.97 -8.46 -2.63
CA LEU A 27 5.40 -7.47 -1.73
C LEU A 27 3.91 -7.25 -2.06
N VAL A 28 3.05 -7.49 -1.09
CA VAL A 28 1.61 -7.19 -1.16
C VAL A 28 1.33 -5.88 -0.42
N VAL A 29 0.60 -4.97 -1.05
CA VAL A 29 0.26 -3.66 -0.51
C VAL A 29 -1.26 -3.54 -0.42
N ALA A 30 -1.77 -3.47 0.81
CA ALA A 30 -3.17 -3.20 1.07
C ALA A 30 -3.45 -1.69 0.90
N ILE A 31 -4.45 -1.35 0.09
CA ILE A 31 -4.86 0.04 -0.15
C ILE A 31 -6.34 0.22 0.19
N LEU A 32 -6.70 1.44 0.56
CA LEU A 32 -8.09 1.84 0.74
C LEU A 32 -8.68 2.38 -0.58
N PRO A 33 -10.02 2.39 -0.74
CA PRO A 33 -10.68 2.87 -1.96
C PRO A 33 -10.42 4.35 -2.27
N ASP A 34 -10.08 5.17 -1.27
CA ASP A 34 -9.76 6.60 -1.42
C ASP A 34 -8.38 6.87 -2.02
N VAL A 35 -7.53 5.84 -2.20
CA VAL A 35 -6.21 5.99 -2.84
C VAL A 35 -6.37 6.25 -4.35
N PRO A 36 -5.83 7.37 -4.89
CA PRO A 36 -5.92 7.70 -6.32
C PRO A 36 -5.30 6.64 -7.24
N GLU A 37 -5.87 6.45 -8.43
CA GLU A 37 -5.38 5.44 -9.40
C GLU A 37 -3.91 5.65 -9.80
N GLU A 38 -3.45 6.91 -9.92
CA GLU A 38 -2.05 7.24 -10.22
C GLU A 38 -1.08 6.58 -9.22
N HIS A 39 -1.41 6.64 -7.92
CA HIS A 39 -0.60 6.00 -6.88
C HIS A 39 -0.62 4.47 -6.98
N ARG A 40 -1.75 3.89 -7.39
CA ARG A 40 -1.90 2.44 -7.61
C ARG A 40 -1.03 1.99 -8.78
N GLU A 41 -1.01 2.78 -9.86
CA GLU A 41 -0.19 2.51 -11.03
C GLU A 41 1.31 2.60 -10.72
N ILE A 42 1.73 3.59 -9.93
CA ILE A 42 3.11 3.68 -9.44
C ILE A 42 3.49 2.41 -8.67
N LEU A 43 2.66 1.94 -7.72
CA LEU A 43 2.94 0.72 -6.95
C LEU A 43 3.00 -0.53 -7.84
N ARG A 44 2.07 -0.68 -8.80
CA ARG A 44 2.08 -1.78 -9.79
C ARG A 44 3.35 -1.74 -10.65
N SER A 45 3.80 -0.56 -11.09
CA SER A 45 5.04 -0.39 -11.85
C SER A 45 6.29 -0.81 -11.08
N GLN A 46 6.26 -0.73 -9.73
CA GLN A 46 7.35 -1.22 -8.88
C GLN A 46 7.32 -2.75 -8.66
N GLY A 47 6.36 -3.47 -9.25
CA GLY A 47 6.18 -4.90 -9.06
C GLY A 47 5.46 -5.26 -7.74
N CYS A 48 4.76 -4.31 -7.13
CA CYS A 48 3.96 -4.59 -5.94
C CYS A 48 2.59 -5.17 -6.33
N ILE A 49 2.10 -6.13 -5.55
CA ILE A 49 0.74 -6.66 -5.68
C ILE A 49 -0.19 -5.76 -4.87
N VAL A 50 -1.01 -4.97 -5.55
CA VAL A 50 -1.94 -4.02 -4.90
C VAL A 50 -3.26 -4.72 -4.62
N ARG A 51 -3.75 -4.65 -3.38
CA ARG A 51 -5.03 -5.24 -2.97
C ARG A 51 -5.88 -4.20 -2.25
N GLU A 52 -7.06 -3.93 -2.79
CA GLU A 52 -8.02 -3.03 -2.15
C GLU A 52 -8.70 -3.71 -0.97
N ILE A 53 -8.81 -2.99 0.15
CA ILE A 53 -9.48 -3.41 1.37
C ILE A 53 -10.44 -2.32 1.84
N VAL A 54 -11.53 -2.75 2.51
CA VAL A 54 -12.51 -1.85 3.11
C VAL A 54 -12.37 -1.93 4.63
N PRO A 55 -12.31 -0.79 5.34
CA PRO A 55 -12.23 -0.78 6.79
C PRO A 55 -13.55 -1.30 7.38
N ILE A 56 -13.45 -2.25 8.31
CA ILE A 56 -14.60 -2.69 9.11
C ILE A 56 -14.55 -1.90 10.42
N TYR A 57 -15.56 -1.06 10.64
CA TYR A 57 -15.68 -0.30 11.88
C TYR A 57 -16.56 -1.06 12.88
N PRO A 58 -16.18 -1.13 14.16
CA PRO A 58 -17.08 -1.66 15.18
C PRO A 58 -18.36 -0.82 15.25
N PRO A 59 -19.51 -1.43 15.59
CA PRO A 59 -20.74 -0.68 15.81
C PRO A 59 -20.51 0.37 16.91
N LYS A 60 -20.98 1.60 16.68
CA LYS A 60 -20.94 2.67 17.68
C LYS A 60 -21.80 2.22 18.88
N ASN A 61 -21.16 2.05 20.04
CA ASN A 61 -21.71 1.59 21.34
C ASN A 61 -21.82 0.06 21.58
N GLN A 62 -20.69 -0.56 21.90
CA GLN A 62 -20.63 -1.48 23.05
C GLN A 62 -19.73 -0.85 24.13
N VAL A 63 -20.31 0.07 24.89
CA VAL A 63 -19.89 0.46 26.25
C VAL A 63 -21.11 0.45 27.13
#